data_AF-A0A7S0RWZ5-F1
#
_entry.id   AF-A0A7S0RWZ5-F1
#
_cell.length_a   1.000
_cell.length_b   1.000
_cell.length_c   1.000
_cell.angle_alpha   90.00
_cell.angle_beta   90.00
_cell.angle_gamma   90.00
#
_symmetry.space_group_name_H-M   'P 1'
#
loop_
_entity.id
_entity.type
_entity.pdbx_description
1 polymer ?
#
loop_
_entity_poly.entity_id
_entity_poly.type
_entity_poly.pdbx_seq_one_letter_code
_entity_poly.pdbx_strand_id
1 'polypeptide(L)'
;DPEHLSVVEAALGGAAEVSELRRRIGPDLLQYHPANPTGTWNLVLSHQVGAAVAKRLLITLTQQQDEGLCRWPFHTCFVQCTIDGKPVDTEIPRQIQFPREGQLKINFVDLRPVPPAARPLTPQQMS
;
A
#
# COMPACT_ATOMS: atom_id res chain seq x y z
N ASP A 1 -2.04 -6.65 -11.40
CA ASP A 1 -1.68 -7.12 -10.05
C ASP A 1 -0.34 -6.48 -9.70
N PRO A 2 -0.26 -5.68 -8.61
CA PRO A 2 0.97 -4.98 -8.25
C PRO A 2 2.17 -5.92 -8.04
N GLU A 3 1.93 -7.12 -7.50
CA GLU A 3 2.98 -8.07 -7.12
C GLU A 3 3.70 -8.69 -8.34
N HIS A 4 3.05 -8.63 -9.50
CA HIS A 4 3.54 -9.18 -10.75
C HIS A 4 4.08 -8.11 -11.70
N LEU A 5 4.14 -6.84 -11.29
CA LEU A 5 4.57 -5.74 -12.17
C LEU A 5 6.00 -5.97 -12.69
N SER A 6 6.93 -6.40 -11.83
CA SER A 6 8.33 -6.66 -12.23
C SER A 6 8.46 -7.79 -13.25
N VAL A 7 7.61 -8.82 -13.15
CA VAL A 7 7.55 -9.93 -14.11
C VAL A 7 7.02 -9.45 -15.46
N VAL A 8 5.99 -8.60 -15.45
CA VAL A 8 5.44 -7.98 -16.66
C VAL A 8 6.47 -7.06 -17.31
N GLU A 9 7.14 -6.21 -16.52
CA GLU A 9 8.20 -5.31 -17.03
C GLU A 9 9.37 -6.09 -17.64
N ALA A 10 9.77 -7.22 -17.05
CA ALA A 10 10.81 -8.09 -17.58
C ALA A 10 10.41 -8.82 -18.87
N ALA A 11 9.11 -8.98 -19.12
CA ALA A 11 8.57 -9.60 -20.34
C ALA A 11 8.41 -8.60 -21.50
N LEU A 12 8.55 -7.30 -21.25
CA LEU A 12 8.46 -6.26 -22.29
C LEU A 12 9.78 -6.14 -23.06
N GLY A 13 9.69 -5.86 -24.35
CA GLY A 13 10.80 -5.86 -25.31
C GLY A 13 11.74 -4.66 -25.22
N GLY A 14 11.52 -3.70 -24.32
CA GLY A 14 12.44 -2.60 -24.06
C GLY A 14 11.90 -1.46 -23.20
N ALA A 15 12.77 -0.49 -22.90
CA ALA A 15 12.50 0.63 -21.98
C ALA A 15 11.31 1.51 -22.40
N ALA A 16 11.01 1.62 -23.69
CA ALA A 16 9.87 2.41 -24.19
C ALA A 16 8.53 1.79 -23.80
N GLU A 17 8.40 0.47 -23.90
CA GLU A 17 7.18 -0.26 -23.53
C GLU A 17 6.96 -0.26 -22.02
N VAL A 18 8.05 -0.40 -21.24
CA VAL A 18 8.02 -0.26 -19.78
C VAL A 18 7.56 1.15 -19.38
N SER A 19 8.12 2.18 -20.02
CA SER A 19 7.73 3.58 -19.75
C SER A 19 6.23 3.83 -20.05
N GLU A 20 5.73 3.31 -21.16
CA GLU A 20 4.31 3.42 -21.51
C GLU A 20 3.41 2.64 -20.56
N LEU A 21 3.82 1.44 -20.13
CA LEU A 21 3.12 0.69 -19.09
C LEU A 21 3.05 1.51 -17.79
N ARG A 22 4.17 2.07 -17.33
CA ARG A 22 4.26 2.90 -16.12
C ARG A 22 3.36 4.12 -16.20
N ARG A 23 3.30 4.77 -17.37
CA ARG A 23 2.41 5.91 -17.62
C ARG A 23 0.93 5.51 -17.51
N ARG A 24 0.56 4.31 -17.97
CA ARG A 24 -0.81 3.79 -17.94
C ARG A 24 -1.26 3.32 -16.56
N ILE A 25 -0.38 2.65 -15.81
CA ILE A 25 -0.71 2.14 -14.47
C ILE A 25 -0.72 3.24 -13.41
N GLY A 26 0.05 4.32 -13.63
CA GLY A 26 0.11 5.45 -12.71
C GLY A 26 0.96 5.19 -11.46
N PRO A 27 1.11 6.22 -10.60
CA PRO A 27 2.01 6.20 -9.45
C PRO A 27 1.57 5.23 -8.35
N ASP A 28 0.27 4.96 -8.20
CA ASP A 28 -0.27 4.13 -7.12
C ASP A 28 0.26 2.69 -7.16
N LEU A 29 0.43 2.11 -8.36
CA LEU A 29 1.00 0.76 -8.51
C LEU A 29 2.51 0.76 -8.26
N LEU A 30 3.20 1.84 -8.64
CA LEU A 30 4.66 1.96 -8.52
C LEU A 30 5.12 2.07 -7.08
N GLN A 31 4.30 2.69 -6.23
CA GLN A 31 4.61 2.87 -4.81
C GLN A 31 4.25 1.64 -3.99
N TYR A 32 3.35 0.77 -4.50
CA TYR A 32 2.90 -0.43 -3.79
C TYR A 32 4.03 -1.45 -3.58
N HIS A 33 4.41 -1.61 -2.31
CA HIS A 33 5.35 -2.64 -1.87
C HIS A 33 4.62 -3.60 -0.93
N PRO A 34 4.33 -4.85 -1.35
CA PRO A 34 3.54 -5.79 -0.55
C PRO A 34 4.21 -6.16 0.77
N ALA A 35 5.55 -6.22 0.80
CA ALA A 35 6.33 -6.49 2.00
C ALA A 35 6.36 -5.31 2.99
N ASN A 36 6.04 -4.09 2.54
CA ASN A 36 6.09 -2.89 3.36
C ASN A 36 5.10 -1.83 2.86
N PRO A 37 3.78 -2.00 3.10
CA PRO A 37 2.74 -1.09 2.59
C PRO A 37 2.70 0.24 3.36
N THR A 38 3.77 0.63 4.06
CA THR A 38 3.82 1.79 4.94
C THR A 38 3.65 3.10 4.21
N GLY A 39 2.94 4.04 4.83
CA GLY A 39 2.69 5.36 4.29
C GLY A 39 1.20 5.67 4.15
N THR A 40 0.93 6.76 3.45
CA THR A 40 -0.41 7.23 3.13
C THR A 40 -0.74 6.93 1.68
N TRP A 41 -1.77 6.13 1.47
CA TRP A 41 -2.30 5.77 0.16
C TRP A 41 -3.51 6.64 -0.14
N ASN A 42 -3.50 7.34 -1.28
CA ASN A 42 -4.66 8.07 -1.77
C ASN A 42 -5.10 7.44 -3.09
N LEU A 43 -6.07 6.53 -3.02
CA LEU A 43 -6.48 5.68 -4.13
C LEU A 43 -7.82 6.12 -4.69
N VAL A 44 -7.88 6.34 -6.00
CA VAL A 44 -9.13 6.57 -6.72
C VAL A 44 -9.77 5.22 -7.04
N LEU A 45 -10.91 4.89 -6.41
CA LEU A 45 -11.55 3.57 -6.53
C LEU A 45 -12.18 3.32 -7.90
N SER A 46 -12.54 4.37 -8.64
CA SER A 46 -13.01 4.25 -10.02
C SER A 46 -11.89 3.87 -11.00
N HIS A 47 -10.63 4.03 -10.62
CA HIS A 47 -9.48 3.61 -11.41
C HIS A 47 -9.13 2.14 -11.10
N GLN A 48 -9.00 1.29 -12.12
CA GLN A 48 -8.78 -0.15 -11.93
C GLN A 48 -7.53 -0.47 -11.06
N VAL A 49 -6.47 0.32 -11.22
CA VAL A 49 -5.25 0.17 -10.40
C VAL A 49 -5.51 0.57 -8.95
N GLY A 50 -6.16 1.71 -8.71
CA GLY A 50 -6.48 2.17 -7.37
C GLY A 50 -7.35 1.16 -6.63
N ALA A 51 -8.36 0.61 -7.31
CA ALA A 51 -9.19 -0.47 -6.78
C ALA A 51 -8.40 -1.76 -6.50
N ALA A 52 -7.45 -2.13 -7.35
CA ALA A 52 -6.60 -3.31 -7.15
C ALA A 52 -5.68 -3.15 -5.94
N VAL A 53 -5.02 -1.99 -5.81
CA VAL A 53 -4.17 -1.66 -4.66
C VAL A 53 -5.00 -1.63 -3.38
N ALA A 54 -6.18 -1.00 -3.40
CA ALA A 54 -7.10 -0.96 -2.27
C ALA A 54 -7.45 -2.36 -1.75
N LYS A 55 -7.87 -3.25 -2.66
CA LYS A 55 -8.18 -4.66 -2.32
C LYS A 55 -6.97 -5.38 -1.72
N ARG A 56 -5.77 -5.14 -2.26
CA ARG A 56 -4.57 -5.81 -1.77
C ARG A 56 -4.17 -5.32 -0.39
N LEU A 57 -4.24 -4.02 -0.13
CA LEU A 57 -4.06 -3.44 1.20
C LEU A 57 -5.05 -4.03 2.22
N LEU A 58 -6.32 -4.23 1.84
CA LEU A 58 -7.31 -4.85 2.72
C LEU A 58 -7.02 -6.33 3.01
N ILE A 59 -6.55 -7.08 2.01
CA ILE A 59 -6.13 -8.48 2.19
C ILE A 59 -4.95 -8.54 3.15
N THR A 60 -3.93 -7.70 2.96
CA THR A 60 -2.77 -7.62 3.86
C THR A 60 -3.20 -7.28 5.28
N LEU A 61 -4.08 -6.29 5.45
CA LEU A 61 -4.62 -5.94 6.77
C LEU A 61 -5.34 -7.12 7.43
N THR A 62 -6.18 -7.81 6.67
CA THR A 62 -6.93 -8.97 7.17
C THR A 62 -5.99 -10.08 7.64
N GLN A 63 -4.97 -10.40 6.84
CA GLN A 63 -3.97 -11.42 7.16
C GLN A 63 -3.17 -11.02 8.41
N GLN A 64 -2.69 -9.78 8.48
CA GLN A 64 -1.96 -9.27 9.64
C GLN A 64 -2.81 -9.31 10.92
N GLN A 65 -4.10 -9.00 10.83
CA GLN A 65 -5.01 -9.10 11.97
C GLN A 65 -5.26 -10.55 12.39
N ASP A 66 -5.49 -11.45 11.44
CA ASP A 66 -5.72 -12.87 11.70
C ASP A 66 -4.50 -13.55 12.34
N GLU A 67 -3.30 -13.15 11.93
CA GLU A 67 -2.03 -13.63 12.48
C GLU A 67 -1.64 -12.94 13.79
N GLY A 68 -2.45 -11.98 14.28
CA GLY A 68 -2.18 -11.24 15.51
C GLY A 68 -1.02 -10.24 15.41
N LEU A 69 -0.61 -9.88 14.20
CA LEU A 69 0.53 -9.00 13.90
C LEU A 69 0.21 -7.50 14.03
N CYS A 70 -1.06 -7.14 14.16
CA CYS A 70 -1.51 -5.76 14.46
C CYS A 70 -1.49 -5.42 15.96
N ARG A 71 -0.89 -6.29 16.80
CA ARG A 71 -0.74 -6.07 18.25
C ARG A 71 0.72 -5.93 18.60
N TRP A 72 1.00 -5.08 19.60
CA TRP A 72 2.33 -4.95 20.18
C TRP A 72 2.88 -6.34 20.60
N PRO A 73 4.15 -6.67 20.30
CA PRO A 73 5.22 -5.84 19.74
C PRO A 73 5.29 -5.80 18.20
N PHE A 74 4.35 -6.40 17.47
CA PHE A 74 4.40 -6.55 16.01
C PHE A 74 3.79 -5.36 15.24
N HIS A 75 3.98 -5.34 13.92
CA HIS A 75 4.87 -4.39 13.25
C HIS A 75 4.29 -3.58 12.08
N THR A 76 3.01 -3.72 11.74
CA THR A 76 2.37 -2.75 10.84
C THR A 76 0.94 -2.54 11.29
N CYS A 77 0.62 -1.32 11.69
CA CYS A 77 -0.73 -0.99 12.13
C CYS A 77 -1.42 -0.09 11.12
N PHE A 78 -2.63 -0.50 10.82
CA PHE A 78 -3.63 0.33 10.21
C PHE A 78 -4.02 1.45 11.17
N VAL A 79 -3.83 2.70 10.77
CA VAL A 79 -4.13 3.84 11.66
C VAL A 79 -5.40 4.56 11.25
N GLN A 80 -5.72 4.58 9.96
CA GLN A 80 -6.86 5.34 9.45
C GLN A 80 -7.31 4.86 8.08
N CYS A 81 -8.62 4.66 7.93
CA CYS A 81 -9.31 4.47 6.66
C CYS A 81 -10.31 5.58 6.49
N THR A 82 -10.32 6.26 5.35
CA THR A 82 -11.46 7.09 4.98
C THR A 82 -11.86 6.85 3.53
N ILE A 83 -13.16 6.95 3.26
CA ILE A 83 -13.73 6.97 1.92
C ILE A 83 -14.46 8.29 1.77
N ASP A 84 -14.04 9.13 0.83
CA ASP A 84 -14.58 10.48 0.63
C ASP A 84 -14.61 11.31 1.93
N GLY A 85 -13.54 11.17 2.73
CA GLY A 85 -13.39 11.84 4.01
C GLY A 85 -14.18 11.22 5.17
N LYS A 86 -15.02 10.21 4.92
CA LYS A 86 -15.77 9.52 5.97
C LYS A 86 -14.95 8.36 6.54
N PRO A 87 -14.81 8.23 7.87
CA PRO A 87 -14.07 7.13 8.47
C PRO A 87 -14.74 5.78 8.15
N VAL A 88 -13.93 4.77 7.90
CA VAL A 88 -14.39 3.37 7.80
C VAL A 88 -13.92 2.65 9.04
N ASP A 89 -14.82 1.89 9.65
CA ASP A 89 -14.48 1.00 10.76
C ASP A 89 -13.54 -0.10 10.28
N THR A 90 -12.41 -0.24 10.98
CA THR A 90 -11.35 -1.19 10.64
C THR A 90 -11.05 -2.20 11.73
N GLU A 91 -11.88 -2.24 12.79
CA GLU A 91 -11.77 -3.26 13.84
C GLU A 91 -12.00 -4.67 13.29
N ILE A 92 -12.82 -4.78 12.23
CA ILE A 92 -13.10 -6.05 11.54
C ILE A 92 -12.86 -5.87 10.02
N PRO A 93 -11.60 -5.94 9.55
CA PRO A 93 -11.24 -5.73 8.15
C PRO A 93 -12.01 -6.60 7.17
N ARG A 94 -12.34 -7.83 7.57
CA ARG A 94 -13.11 -8.79 6.77
C ARG A 94 -14.51 -8.29 6.38
N GLN A 95 -15.05 -7.30 7.11
CA GLN A 95 -16.36 -6.72 6.85
C GLN A 95 -16.29 -5.45 5.98
N ILE A 96 -15.09 -4.91 5.74
CA ILE A 96 -14.92 -3.71 4.91
C ILE A 96 -15.26 -4.06 3.46
N GLN A 97 -16.19 -3.32 2.90
CA GLN A 97 -16.49 -3.35 1.47
C GLN A 97 -16.14 -2.01 0.85
N PHE A 98 -15.26 -2.03 -0.15
CA PHE A 98 -14.97 -0.82 -0.90
C PHE A 98 -16.08 -0.54 -1.92
N PRO A 99 -16.58 0.72 -2.00
CA PRO A 99 -17.48 1.13 -3.05
C PRO A 99 -16.79 1.08 -4.42
N ARG A 100 -17.60 1.12 -5.49
CA ARG A 100 -17.09 1.11 -6.87
C ARG A 100 -16.38 2.41 -7.27
N GLU A 101 -16.67 3.49 -6.57
CA GLU A 101 -16.17 4.83 -6.84
C GLU A 101 -15.87 5.56 -5.53
N GLY A 102 -15.20 6.71 -5.62
CA GLY A 102 -14.77 7.51 -4.48
C GLY A 102 -13.26 7.50 -4.27
N GLN A 103 -12.82 8.34 -3.33
CA GLN A 103 -11.43 8.49 -2.92
C GLN A 103 -11.21 7.74 -1.62
N LEU A 104 -10.42 6.67 -1.69
CA LEU A 104 -9.96 5.93 -0.52
C LEU A 104 -8.65 6.54 -0.01
N LYS A 105 -8.60 6.85 1.27
CA LYS A 105 -7.35 7.18 1.96
C LYS A 105 -7.06 6.13 3.02
N ILE A 106 -5.88 5.53 2.96
CA ILE A 106 -5.43 4.53 3.93
C ILE A 106 -4.06 4.93 4.49
N ASN A 107 -3.89 4.80 5.81
CA ASN A 107 -2.60 4.96 6.48
C ASN A 107 -2.13 3.64 7.08
N PHE A 108 -0.97 3.17 6.65
CA PHE A 108 -0.21 2.08 7.27
C PHE A 108 1.03 2.65 7.96
N VAL A 109 1.28 2.23 9.20
CA VAL A 109 2.45 2.63 9.97
C VAL A 109 3.28 1.42 10.33
N ASP A 110 4.58 1.47 10.09
CA ASP A 110 5.54 0.49 10.58
C ASP A 110 5.74 0.71 12.08
N LEU A 111 5.48 -0.32 12.87
CA LEU A 111 5.71 -0.30 14.31
C LEU A 111 6.94 -1.14 14.71
N ARG A 112 7.81 -1.50 13.75
CA ARG A 112 9.11 -2.11 14.09
C ARG A 112 9.92 -1.20 15.00
N PRO A 113 10.50 -1.75 16.08
CA PRO A 113 11.46 -1.00 16.86
C PRO A 113 12.63 -0.62 15.96
N VAL A 114 13.05 0.63 16.06
CA VAL A 114 14.26 1.12 15.39
C VAL A 114 15.44 0.27 15.90
N PRO A 115 16.23 -0.37 15.03
CA PRO A 115 17.38 -1.15 15.46
C PRO A 115 18.32 -0.28 16.32
N PRO A 116 18.89 -0.78 17.43
CA PRO A 116 19.76 0.04 18.30
C PRO A 116 20.97 0.65 17.59
N ALA A 117 21.42 0.02 16.50
CA ALA A 117 22.54 0.47 15.68
C ALA A 117 22.13 1.46 14.56
N ALA A 118 20.83 1.69 14.34
CA ALA A 118 20.36 2.62 13.34
C ALA A 118 20.76 4.04 13.73
N ARG A 119 21.46 4.73 12.84
CA ARG A 119 21.79 6.15 12.99
C ARG A 119 20.87 6.98 12.11
N PRO A 120 20.47 8.19 12.54
CA PRO A 120 19.77 9.12 11.67
C PRO A 120 20.57 9.34 10.38
N LEU A 121 19.89 9.36 9.24
CA LEU A 121 20.51 9.73 7.97
C LEU A 121 21.00 11.18 8.06
N THR A 122 22.21 11.44 7.59
CA THR A 122 22.67 12.82 7.44
C THR A 122 21.99 13.46 6.23
N PRO A 123 21.87 14.79 6.17
CA PRO A 123 21.29 15.47 5.00
C PRO A 123 21.97 15.10 3.67
N GLN A 124 23.26 14.76 3.70
CA GLN A 124 24.05 14.32 2.55
C GLN A 124 23.69 12.89 2.07
N GLN A 125 23.04 12.09 2.91
CA GLN A 125 22.58 10.74 2.57
C GLN A 125 21.12 10.73 2.08
N MET A 126 20.45 11.87 2.14
CA MET A 126 19.06 12.04 1.70
C MET A 126 18.93 12.65 0.29
N SER A 127 20.05 12.93 -0.37
CA SER A 127 20.14 13.54 -1.70
C SER A 127 20.52 12.53 -2.77
#